data_AF-G2J3R9-F1
#
_entry.id   AF-G2J3R9-F1
#
_cell.length_a   1.000
_cell.length_b   1.000
_cell.length_c   1.000
_cell.angle_alpha   90.00
_cell.angle_beta   90.00
_cell.angle_gamma   90.00
#
_symmetry.space_group_name_H-M   'P 1'
#
loop_
_entity.id
_entity.type
_entity.pdbx_description
1 polymer ?
#
loop_
_entity_poly.entity_id
_entity_poly.type
_entity_poly.pdbx_seq_one_letter_code
_entity_poly.pdbx_strand_id
1 'polypeptide(L)'
;MSGQSSGNELKCKGDILKKITTPRSKHTEPWGHEITTHCGSQTITQTIQFPAQDQAPKKDPENPVPWVKLLDAFFKLLSGFAWPLATIWVSYIFRAELRSLLGRMSTFKYKEMEAKFERDIATAKAQSSRLESSKAKMWNEATLSGVLTTYELFQRIAATSPRAAIVEYWIDLEAAIWAAAKKAKIEEHSVTKRVAALIAAGHIEKDVMPLFLKLRDIRNQATHLSEFSISVEDALAYLDSVLRLGNEFRYYAVDV
;
A
#
# COMPACT_ATOMS: atom_id res chain seq x y z
N MET A 1 -42.79 22.81 -5.60
CA MET A 1 -44.13 22.46 -6.08
C MET A 1 -44.41 21.02 -5.68
N SER A 2 -45.44 20.87 -4.84
CA SER A 2 -46.31 19.71 -4.57
C SER A 2 -45.74 18.30 -4.75
N GLY A 3 -45.72 17.40 -3.77
CA GLY A 3 -46.32 17.40 -2.43
C GLY A 3 -46.48 15.94 -1.99
N GLN A 4 -45.58 15.46 -1.13
CA GLN A 4 -45.77 14.26 -0.33
C GLN A 4 -46.77 14.57 0.80
N SER A 5 -47.72 13.67 1.06
CA SER A 5 -47.90 13.07 2.39
C SER A 5 -49.19 12.24 2.46
N SER A 6 -49.11 11.20 3.29
CA SER A 6 -50.18 10.65 4.14
C SER A 6 -51.01 9.50 3.55
N GLY A 7 -51.20 8.38 4.26
CA GLY A 7 -50.81 8.09 5.63
C GLY A 7 -51.23 6.70 6.08
N ASN A 8 -50.49 6.21 7.07
CA ASN A 8 -50.89 5.38 8.21
C ASN A 8 -51.92 4.25 7.99
N GLU A 9 -51.42 3.04 7.77
CA GLU A 9 -52.15 1.82 8.16
C GLU A 9 -51.99 1.56 9.66
N LEU A 10 -53.13 1.64 10.36
CA LEU A 10 -53.32 1.29 11.76
C LEU A 10 -53.44 -0.23 11.91
N LYS A 11 -52.61 -0.77 12.81
CA LYS A 11 -52.48 -2.18 13.19
C LYS A 11 -53.70 -2.62 14.03
N CYS A 12 -54.54 -3.52 13.51
CA CYS A 12 -55.51 -4.25 14.35
C CYS A 12 -54.87 -5.53 14.89
N LYS A 13 -54.69 -5.57 16.21
CA LYS A 13 -54.10 -6.67 17.00
C LYS A 13 -55.22 -7.66 17.35
N GLY A 14 -54.95 -8.95 17.21
CA GLY A 14 -55.96 -10.00 17.20
C GLY A 14 -56.73 -10.18 18.51
N ASP A 15 -57.94 -10.73 18.38
CA ASP A 15 -58.53 -11.66 19.34
C ASP A 15 -59.77 -12.37 18.73
N ILE A 16 -59.69 -13.70 18.69
CA ILE A 16 -60.73 -14.71 18.94
C ILE A 16 -62.12 -14.48 18.31
N LEU A 17 -62.38 -15.19 17.19
CA LEU A 17 -63.72 -15.39 16.60
C LEU A 17 -64.65 -16.12 17.58
N LYS A 18 -65.58 -15.38 18.21
CA LYS A 18 -66.72 -15.94 18.93
C LYS A 18 -67.97 -15.91 18.05
N LYS A 19 -68.36 -17.12 17.60
CA LYS A 19 -69.71 -17.53 17.18
C LYS A 19 -70.15 -17.10 15.77
N ILE A 20 -70.13 -18.07 14.85
CA ILE A 20 -70.84 -17.99 13.57
C ILE A 20 -72.27 -18.45 13.83
N THR A 21 -73.25 -17.57 13.66
CA THR A 21 -74.67 -17.94 13.65
C THR A 21 -75.14 -17.90 12.21
N THR A 22 -75.42 -19.06 11.62
CA THR A 22 -75.93 -19.17 10.24
C THR A 22 -77.45 -19.18 10.28
N PRO A 23 -78.16 -18.17 9.75
CA PRO A 23 -79.59 -18.34 9.47
C PRO A 23 -79.75 -19.31 8.29
N ARG A 24 -80.64 -20.29 8.49
CA ARG A 24 -81.08 -21.28 7.51
C ARG A 24 -82.05 -20.62 6.54
N SER A 25 -81.69 -20.45 5.27
CA SER A 25 -82.67 -20.28 4.20
C SER A 25 -82.22 -20.94 2.90
N LYS A 26 -83.23 -21.42 2.17
CA LYS A 26 -83.19 -22.36 1.06
C LYS A 26 -82.92 -21.66 -0.27
N HIS A 27 -82.22 -22.38 -1.13
CA HIS A 27 -82.23 -22.36 -2.60
C HIS A 27 -82.02 -21.03 -3.35
N THR A 28 -81.02 -21.10 -4.25
CA THR A 28 -80.81 -20.25 -5.44
C THR A 28 -80.49 -18.78 -5.20
N GLU A 29 -79.22 -18.49 -4.86
CA GLU A 29 -78.47 -17.28 -5.23
C GLU A 29 -76.96 -17.52 -4.97
N PRO A 30 -76.04 -16.83 -5.67
CA PRO A 30 -74.60 -17.15 -5.64
C PRO A 30 -73.98 -16.93 -4.27
N TRP A 31 -73.11 -17.87 -3.86
CA TRP A 31 -72.41 -17.89 -2.56
C TRP A 31 -71.49 -16.68 -2.39
N GLY A 32 -72.02 -15.59 -1.82
CA GLY A 32 -71.25 -14.52 -1.23
C GLY A 32 -71.40 -14.58 0.28
N HIS A 33 -70.31 -14.87 1.01
CA HIS A 33 -70.31 -14.66 2.45
C HIS A 33 -69.93 -13.21 2.72
N GLU A 34 -70.90 -12.43 3.20
CA GLU A 34 -70.69 -11.05 3.66
C GLU A 34 -70.12 -11.11 5.08
N ILE A 35 -68.90 -10.62 5.26
CA ILE A 35 -68.28 -10.53 6.59
C ILE A 35 -68.39 -9.08 7.04
N THR A 36 -69.27 -8.82 8.00
CA THR A 36 -69.40 -7.52 8.64
C THR A 36 -68.49 -7.49 9.86
N THR A 37 -67.54 -6.55 9.90
CA THR A 37 -66.64 -6.39 11.04
C THR A 37 -66.98 -5.09 11.74
N HIS A 38 -67.42 -5.18 13.00
CA HIS A 38 -67.70 -4.01 13.83
C HIS A 38 -66.44 -3.63 14.61
N CYS A 39 -65.91 -2.42 14.36
CA CYS A 39 -64.79 -1.88 15.11
C CYS A 39 -65.23 -0.55 15.74
N GLY A 40 -65.71 -0.61 16.99
CA GLY A 40 -66.25 0.56 17.67
C GLY A 40 -67.47 1.16 16.95
N SER A 41 -67.45 2.48 16.70
CA SER A 41 -68.56 3.22 16.09
C SER A 41 -68.61 3.16 14.55
N GLN A 42 -67.81 2.32 13.91
CA GLN A 42 -67.81 2.15 12.45
C GLN A 42 -68.06 0.69 12.05
N THR A 43 -68.88 0.51 11.02
CA THR A 43 -69.16 -0.80 10.41
C THR A 43 -68.57 -0.81 9.01
N ILE A 44 -67.64 -1.74 8.77
CA ILE A 44 -67.07 -1.97 7.44
C ILE A 44 -67.57 -3.32 6.94
N THR A 45 -68.17 -3.31 5.76
CA THR A 45 -68.63 -4.51 5.07
C THR A 45 -67.72 -4.78 3.88
N GLN A 46 -67.15 -5.99 3.83
CA GLN A 46 -66.40 -6.45 2.67
C GLN A 46 -67.06 -7.71 2.09
N THR A 47 -67.32 -7.67 0.79
CA THR A 47 -67.83 -8.80 0.01
C THR A 47 -66.66 -9.52 -0.64
N ILE A 48 -66.39 -10.74 -0.19
CA ILE A 48 -65.35 -11.59 -0.80
C ILE A 48 -66.03 -12.50 -1.82
N GLN A 49 -65.74 -12.29 -3.10
CA GLN A 49 -66.11 -13.23 -4.18
C GLN A 49 -64.96 -14.22 -4.37
N PHE A 50 -65.22 -15.49 -4.04
CA PHE A 50 -64.32 -16.57 -4.44
C PHE A 50 -64.59 -16.92 -5.92
N PRO A 51 -63.55 -16.98 -6.77
CA PRO A 51 -63.74 -17.39 -8.15
C PRO A 51 -64.19 -18.84 -8.19
N ALA A 52 -65.27 -19.11 -8.94
CA ALA A 52 -65.81 -20.44 -9.13
C ALA A 52 -64.74 -21.38 -9.72
N GLN A 53 -64.35 -22.39 -8.95
CA GLN A 53 -63.62 -23.55 -9.46
C GLN A 53 -64.62 -24.42 -10.22
N ASP A 54 -64.43 -24.54 -11.54
CA ASP A 54 -64.61 -25.78 -12.30
C ASP A 54 -64.46 -25.50 -13.81
N GLN A 55 -63.29 -25.80 -14.38
CA GLN A 55 -63.17 -26.40 -15.72
C GLN A 55 -61.92 -27.29 -15.79
N ALA A 56 -62.14 -28.56 -16.17
CA ALA A 56 -61.18 -29.63 -16.40
C ALA A 56 -60.07 -29.26 -17.42
N PRO A 57 -58.91 -29.94 -17.42
CA PRO A 57 -57.74 -29.51 -18.18
C PRO A 57 -57.99 -29.65 -19.69
N LYS A 58 -57.93 -28.52 -20.40
CA LYS A 58 -57.77 -28.52 -21.86
C LYS A 58 -56.34 -28.98 -22.17
N LYS A 59 -56.22 -29.98 -23.04
CA LYS A 59 -54.94 -30.44 -23.60
C LYS A 59 -54.41 -29.34 -24.52
N ASP A 60 -53.40 -28.61 -24.06
CA ASP A 60 -52.60 -27.73 -24.90
C ASP A 60 -51.39 -28.53 -25.46
N PRO A 61 -51.24 -28.64 -26.79
CA PRO A 61 -50.14 -29.39 -27.40
C PRO A 61 -48.99 -28.45 -27.78
N GLU A 62 -48.06 -28.16 -26.87
CA GLU A 62 -46.66 -27.80 -27.18
C GLU A 62 -45.93 -27.40 -25.89
N ASN A 63 -45.16 -28.32 -25.33
CA ASN A 63 -44.09 -27.97 -24.42
C ASN A 63 -42.82 -27.84 -25.28
N PRO A 64 -42.26 -26.64 -25.52
CA PRO A 64 -41.03 -26.53 -26.28
C PRO A 64 -39.89 -27.03 -25.38
N VAL A 65 -39.61 -28.32 -25.56
CA VAL A 65 -38.34 -29.03 -25.51
C VAL A 65 -37.26 -28.52 -24.50
N PRO A 66 -36.75 -29.39 -23.61
CA PRO A 66 -35.72 -29.06 -22.60
C PRO A 66 -34.44 -28.38 -23.13
N TRP A 67 -34.12 -28.53 -24.41
CA TRP A 67 -32.92 -27.95 -25.03
C TRP A 67 -32.95 -26.42 -25.06
N VAL A 68 -34.12 -25.79 -25.08
CA VAL A 68 -34.24 -24.31 -25.03
C VAL A 68 -33.72 -23.78 -23.69
N LYS A 69 -34.09 -24.42 -22.58
CA LYS A 69 -33.56 -24.05 -21.25
C LYS A 69 -32.06 -24.32 -21.09
N LEU A 70 -31.55 -25.33 -21.81
CA LEU A 70 -30.13 -25.69 -21.83
C LEU A 70 -29.32 -24.65 -22.63
N LEU A 71 -29.85 -24.17 -23.76
CA LEU A 71 -29.31 -23.03 -24.49
C LEU A 71 -29.29 -21.76 -23.63
N ASP A 72 -30.39 -21.47 -22.94
CA ASP A 72 -30.46 -20.30 -22.06
C ASP A 72 -29.42 -20.35 -20.93
N ALA A 73 -29.18 -21.53 -20.36
CA ALA A 73 -28.14 -21.74 -19.35
C ALA A 73 -26.73 -21.54 -19.93
N PHE A 74 -26.48 -22.05 -21.14
CA PHE A 74 -25.20 -21.89 -21.85
C PHE A 74 -24.91 -20.43 -22.22
N PHE A 75 -25.91 -19.69 -22.71
CA PHE A 75 -25.77 -18.25 -22.98
C PHE A 75 -25.48 -17.44 -21.72
N LYS A 76 -26.08 -17.80 -20.58
CA LYS A 76 -25.80 -17.16 -19.29
C LYS A 76 -24.37 -17.42 -18.78
N LEU A 77 -23.82 -18.60 -19.06
CA LEU A 77 -22.41 -18.91 -18.77
C LEU A 77 -21.49 -18.10 -19.70
N LEU A 78 -21.77 -18.10 -21.01
CA LEU A 78 -20.99 -17.34 -21.99
C LEU A 78 -21.00 -15.85 -21.73
N SER A 79 -22.12 -15.25 -21.34
CA SER A 79 -22.17 -13.82 -21.01
C SER A 79 -21.35 -13.48 -19.76
N GLY A 80 -21.28 -14.38 -18.79
CA GLY A 80 -20.38 -14.26 -17.63
C GLY A 80 -18.89 -14.44 -17.98
N PHE A 81 -18.57 -15.31 -18.94
CA PHE A 81 -17.21 -15.58 -19.40
C PHE A 81 -16.75 -14.73 -20.59
N ALA A 82 -17.64 -13.92 -21.16
CA ALA A 82 -17.29 -13.04 -22.27
C ALA A 82 -16.25 -12.00 -21.84
N TRP A 83 -16.40 -11.41 -20.66
CA TRP A 83 -15.49 -10.37 -20.18
C TRP A 83 -14.10 -10.91 -19.76
N PRO A 84 -13.94 -12.02 -19.01
CA PRO A 84 -12.62 -12.55 -18.68
C PRO A 84 -11.93 -13.12 -19.92
N LEU A 85 -12.68 -13.74 -20.83
CA LEU A 85 -12.09 -14.28 -22.05
C LEU A 85 -11.64 -13.14 -22.96
N ALA A 86 -12.42 -12.08 -23.11
CA ALA A 86 -12.02 -10.88 -23.83
C ALA A 86 -10.78 -10.22 -23.21
N THR A 87 -10.70 -10.09 -21.88
CA THR A 87 -9.52 -9.48 -21.22
C THR A 87 -8.27 -10.35 -21.37
N ILE A 88 -8.39 -11.68 -21.25
CA ILE A 88 -7.29 -12.61 -21.49
C ILE A 88 -6.85 -12.55 -22.96
N TRP A 89 -7.80 -12.51 -23.90
CA TRP A 89 -7.51 -12.47 -25.33
C TRP A 89 -6.81 -11.17 -25.74
N VAL A 90 -7.31 -10.02 -25.27
CA VAL A 90 -6.67 -8.71 -25.44
C VAL A 90 -5.28 -8.72 -24.80
N SER A 91 -5.15 -9.18 -23.55
CA SER A 91 -3.85 -9.27 -22.87
C SER A 91 -2.87 -10.18 -23.62
N TYR A 92 -3.35 -11.25 -24.25
CA TYR A 92 -2.52 -12.18 -25.03
C TYR A 92 -2.03 -11.56 -26.34
N ILE A 93 -2.90 -10.87 -27.08
CA ILE A 93 -2.54 -10.15 -28.31
C ILE A 93 -1.53 -9.04 -27.98
N PHE A 94 -1.81 -8.23 -26.96
CA PHE A 94 -1.01 -7.07 -26.59
C PHE A 94 0.20 -7.38 -25.69
N ARG A 95 0.49 -8.66 -25.40
CA ARG A 95 1.55 -9.04 -24.45
C ARG A 95 2.93 -8.55 -24.89
N ALA A 96 3.17 -8.46 -26.20
CA ALA A 96 4.44 -8.04 -26.77
C ALA A 96 4.62 -6.53 -26.63
N GLU A 97 3.59 -5.75 -26.96
CA GLU A 97 3.56 -4.30 -26.81
C GLU A 97 3.64 -3.90 -25.33
N LEU A 98 2.88 -4.58 -24.45
CA LEU A 98 2.93 -4.35 -23.00
C LEU A 98 4.33 -4.61 -22.44
N ARG A 99 5.00 -5.69 -22.84
CA ARG A 99 6.39 -5.96 -22.43
C ARG A 99 7.36 -4.91 -22.95
N SER A 100 7.20 -4.46 -24.19
CA SER A 100 8.03 -3.40 -24.78
C SER A 100 7.88 -2.08 -24.03
N LEU A 101 6.64 -1.68 -23.71
CA LEU A 101 6.36 -0.47 -22.94
C LEU A 101 6.85 -0.57 -21.50
N LEU A 102 6.62 -1.70 -20.83
CA LEU A 102 7.10 -1.95 -19.47
C LEU A 102 8.63 -1.98 -19.40
N GLY A 103 9.30 -2.55 -20.40
CA GLY A 103 10.77 -2.56 -20.49
C GLY A 103 11.38 -1.17 -20.70
N ARG A 104 10.72 -0.31 -21.47
CA ARG A 104 11.12 1.10 -21.61
C ARG A 104 10.89 1.87 -20.32
N MET A 105 9.77 1.63 -19.64
CA MET A 105 9.48 2.27 -18.36
C MET A 105 10.45 1.82 -17.27
N SER A 106 10.84 0.53 -17.23
CA SER A 106 11.82 0.03 -16.26
C SER A 106 13.20 0.64 -16.52
N THR A 107 13.68 0.65 -17.77
CA THR A 107 14.98 1.26 -18.12
C THR A 107 15.02 2.76 -17.84
N PHE A 108 13.94 3.47 -18.08
CA PHE A 108 13.83 4.89 -17.71
C PHE A 108 13.89 5.08 -16.19
N LYS A 109 13.11 4.30 -15.41
CA LYS A 109 13.17 4.33 -13.94
C LYS A 109 14.56 4.02 -13.40
N TYR A 110 15.27 3.05 -13.97
CA TYR A 110 16.64 2.73 -13.55
C TYR A 110 17.60 3.90 -13.81
N LYS A 111 17.56 4.50 -15.00
CA LYS A 111 18.36 5.69 -15.32
C LYS A 111 18.04 6.88 -14.44
N GLU A 112 16.77 7.09 -14.08
CA GLU A 112 16.38 8.13 -13.14
C GLU A 112 16.95 7.89 -11.74
N MET A 113 16.98 6.63 -11.28
CA MET A 113 17.58 6.25 -10.00
C MET A 113 19.09 6.44 -10.00
N GLU A 114 19.79 6.03 -11.06
CA GLU A 114 21.23 6.25 -11.23
C GLU A 114 21.56 7.75 -11.20
N ALA A 115 20.84 8.55 -12.00
CA ALA A 115 21.04 10.00 -12.03
C ALA A 115 20.71 10.66 -10.67
N LYS A 116 19.72 10.14 -9.93
CA LYS A 116 19.43 10.62 -8.57
C LYS A 116 20.57 10.27 -7.61
N PHE A 117 21.11 9.06 -7.71
CA PHE A 117 22.22 8.61 -6.89
C PHE A 117 23.48 9.47 -7.13
N GLU A 118 23.86 9.69 -8.38
CA GLU A 118 24.99 10.55 -8.74
C GLU A 118 24.81 11.99 -8.21
N ARG A 119 23.61 12.57 -8.37
CA ARG A 119 23.30 13.89 -7.80
C ARG A 119 23.38 13.90 -6.28
N ASP A 120 22.93 12.84 -5.63
CA ASP A 120 22.96 12.70 -4.18
C ASP A 120 24.42 12.65 -3.67
N ILE A 121 25.30 11.90 -4.35
CA ILE A 121 26.73 11.84 -4.09
C ILE A 121 27.40 13.20 -4.31
N ALA A 122 27.13 13.86 -5.44
CA ALA A 122 27.68 15.18 -5.74
C ALA A 122 27.28 16.22 -4.68
N THR A 123 26.03 16.15 -4.20
CA THR A 123 25.54 17.01 -3.12
C THR A 123 26.27 16.72 -1.81
N ALA A 124 26.42 15.44 -1.45
CA ALA A 124 27.14 15.03 -0.24
C ALA A 124 28.59 15.51 -0.27
N LYS A 125 29.26 15.39 -1.43
CA LYS A 125 30.63 15.88 -1.64
C LYS A 125 30.74 17.39 -1.42
N ALA A 126 29.81 18.17 -1.97
CA ALA A 126 29.77 19.62 -1.82
C ALA A 126 29.43 20.08 -0.38
N GLN A 127 28.69 19.26 0.38
CA GLN A 127 28.43 19.50 1.79
C GLN A 127 29.66 19.13 2.64
N SER A 128 30.29 17.98 2.39
CA SER A 128 31.45 17.52 3.16
C SER A 128 32.69 18.38 2.93
N SER A 129 32.83 19.03 1.78
CA SER A 129 33.93 19.97 1.53
C SER A 129 33.87 21.24 2.40
N ARG A 130 32.74 21.51 3.06
CA ARG A 130 32.58 22.64 3.98
C ARG A 130 33.07 22.32 5.39
N LEU A 131 33.23 21.03 5.72
CA LEU A 131 33.80 20.60 6.99
C LEU A 131 35.30 20.93 7.03
N GLU A 132 35.78 21.30 8.22
CA GLU A 132 37.14 21.76 8.49
C GLU A 132 38.20 20.78 7.95
N SER A 133 39.04 21.25 7.01
CA SER A 133 40.10 20.45 6.38
C SER A 133 41.19 20.03 7.38
N SER A 134 41.32 20.74 8.50
CA SER A 134 42.26 20.43 9.59
C SER A 134 41.99 19.07 10.24
N LYS A 135 40.71 18.70 10.40
CA LYS A 135 40.27 17.39 10.95
C LYS A 135 40.35 16.25 9.95
N ALA A 136 40.54 16.54 8.65
CA ALA A 136 40.56 15.55 7.58
C ALA A 136 41.78 14.60 7.61
N LYS A 137 42.88 14.99 8.30
CA LYS A 137 44.17 14.26 8.26
C LYS A 137 44.21 12.96 9.06
N MET A 138 43.26 12.67 9.95
CA MET A 138 43.34 11.50 10.84
C MET A 138 43.29 10.12 10.14
N TRP A 139 42.93 10.02 8.85
CA TRP A 139 42.89 8.74 8.10
C TRP A 139 44.17 8.39 7.34
N ASN A 140 45.03 9.37 7.07
CA ASN A 140 46.19 9.18 6.19
C ASN A 140 47.43 8.66 6.91
N GLU A 141 47.41 8.56 8.24
CA GLU A 141 48.60 8.30 9.05
C GLU A 141 48.49 6.98 9.82
N ALA A 142 48.50 5.87 9.07
CA ALA A 142 48.71 4.53 9.63
C ALA A 142 49.55 3.65 8.68
N THR A 143 50.58 4.22 8.05
CA THR A 143 51.52 3.46 7.21
C THR A 143 52.82 3.25 7.97
N LEU A 144 52.81 2.34 8.94
CA LEU A 144 54.02 1.71 9.45
C LEU A 144 53.75 0.22 9.67
N SER A 145 54.43 -0.64 8.91
CA SER A 145 54.57 -2.11 9.10
C SER A 145 53.78 -3.06 8.18
N GLY A 146 53.45 -2.69 6.94
CA GLY A 146 52.95 -3.66 5.94
C GLY A 146 51.54 -4.21 6.21
N VAL A 147 50.81 -3.59 7.14
CA VAL A 147 49.37 -3.78 7.35
C VAL A 147 48.63 -2.80 6.45
N LEU A 148 47.63 -3.28 5.73
CA LEU A 148 46.80 -2.47 4.86
C LEU A 148 46.11 -1.36 5.69
N THR A 149 46.23 -0.10 5.29
CA THR A 149 45.51 0.99 5.97
C THR A 149 44.00 0.76 5.82
N THR A 150 43.20 1.26 6.77
CA THR A 150 41.72 1.20 6.68
C THR A 150 41.24 1.81 5.35
N TYR A 151 41.91 2.85 4.88
CA TYR A 151 41.62 3.49 3.61
C TYR A 151 41.92 2.59 2.39
N GLU A 152 43.08 1.94 2.35
CA GLU A 152 43.42 0.98 1.29
C GLU A 152 42.49 -0.25 1.30
N LEU A 153 42.08 -0.72 2.48
CA LEU A 153 41.07 -1.79 2.61
C LEU A 153 39.76 -1.36 1.95
N PHE A 154 39.29 -0.17 2.26
CA PHE A 154 38.08 0.40 1.67
C PHE A 154 38.18 0.49 0.15
N GLN A 155 39.29 0.99 -0.39
CA GLN A 155 39.49 1.03 -1.84
C GLN A 155 39.39 -0.36 -2.50
N ARG A 156 39.95 -1.41 -1.88
CA ARG A 156 39.85 -2.78 -2.41
C ARG A 156 38.42 -3.33 -2.36
N ILE A 157 37.67 -3.01 -1.32
CA ILE A 157 36.24 -3.38 -1.23
C ILE A 157 35.47 -2.67 -2.33
N ALA A 158 35.67 -1.38 -2.57
CA ALA A 158 35.04 -0.66 -3.68
C ALA A 158 35.41 -1.24 -5.05
N ALA A 159 36.66 -1.64 -5.26
CA ALA A 159 37.09 -2.27 -6.52
C ALA A 159 36.38 -3.61 -6.79
N THR A 160 35.99 -4.34 -5.73
CA THR A 160 35.34 -5.65 -5.87
C THR A 160 33.81 -5.54 -5.86
N SER A 161 33.26 -4.70 -4.99
CA SER A 161 31.83 -4.46 -4.82
C SER A 161 31.59 -3.04 -4.28
N PRO A 162 31.35 -2.05 -5.16
CA PRO A 162 31.06 -0.67 -4.78
C PRO A 162 29.89 -0.56 -3.79
N ARG A 163 28.89 -1.42 -3.97
CA ARG A 163 27.69 -1.47 -3.12
C ARG A 163 28.00 -1.95 -1.71
N ALA A 164 28.77 -3.03 -1.58
CA ALA A 164 29.20 -3.50 -0.26
C ALA A 164 30.08 -2.44 0.42
N ALA A 165 30.94 -1.78 -0.34
CA ALA A 165 31.81 -0.72 0.14
C ALA A 165 31.03 0.41 0.81
N ILE A 166 29.95 0.90 0.19
CA ILE A 166 29.08 1.95 0.80
C ILE A 166 28.55 1.53 2.18
N VAL A 167 28.16 0.26 2.34
CA VAL A 167 27.66 -0.24 3.63
C VAL A 167 28.78 -0.29 4.66
N GLU A 168 29.96 -0.79 4.29
CA GLU A 168 31.13 -0.85 5.17
C GLU A 168 31.59 0.54 5.62
N TYR A 169 31.59 1.52 4.72
CA TYR A 169 31.98 2.90 5.06
C TYR A 169 30.99 3.51 6.05
N TRP A 170 29.70 3.26 5.86
CA TRP A 170 28.68 3.71 6.79
C TRP A 170 28.85 3.10 8.19
N ILE A 171 29.21 1.81 8.29
CA ILE A 171 29.48 1.13 9.57
C ILE A 171 30.63 1.82 10.32
N ASP A 172 31.70 2.18 9.62
CA ASP A 172 32.83 2.91 10.21
C ASP A 172 32.43 4.30 10.74
N LEU A 173 31.54 5.01 10.05
CA LEU A 173 30.93 6.24 10.56
C LEU A 173 30.04 6.01 11.78
N GLU A 174 29.22 4.96 11.79
CA GLU A 174 28.42 4.60 12.97
C GLU A 174 29.29 4.31 14.19
N ALA A 175 30.42 3.63 14.00
CA ALA A 175 31.39 3.39 15.06
C ALA A 175 31.99 4.69 15.61
N ALA A 176 32.31 5.65 14.73
CA ALA A 176 32.77 6.99 15.13
C ALA A 176 31.72 7.75 15.96
N ILE A 177 30.47 7.76 15.50
CA ILE A 177 29.35 8.39 16.21
C ILE A 177 29.13 7.71 17.57
N TRP A 178 29.25 6.38 17.62
CA TRP A 178 29.10 5.63 18.85
C TRP A 178 30.19 5.97 19.87
N ALA A 179 31.44 6.09 19.43
CA ALA A 179 32.56 6.50 20.28
C ALA A 179 32.35 7.93 20.85
N ALA A 180 31.93 8.88 20.01
CA ALA A 180 31.59 10.24 20.43
C ALA A 180 30.44 10.25 21.45
N ALA A 181 29.34 9.54 21.17
CA ALA A 181 28.20 9.45 22.07
C ALA A 181 28.57 8.81 23.41
N LYS A 182 29.46 7.80 23.40
CA LYS A 182 29.98 7.16 24.63
C LYS A 182 30.76 8.15 25.49
N LYS A 183 31.64 8.97 24.90
CA LYS A 183 32.36 10.04 25.61
C LYS A 183 31.39 11.06 26.21
N ALA A 184 30.37 11.45 25.46
CA ALA A 184 29.33 12.37 25.91
C ALA A 184 28.31 11.77 26.91
N LYS A 185 28.42 10.47 27.24
CA LYS A 185 27.47 9.72 28.08
C LYS A 185 26.02 9.79 27.57
N ILE A 186 25.85 9.78 26.24
CA ILE A 186 24.55 9.80 25.57
C ILE A 186 24.06 8.36 25.34
N GLU A 187 22.97 7.99 25.98
CA GLU A 187 22.34 6.67 25.86
C GLU A 187 21.14 6.71 24.90
N GLU A 188 21.42 6.89 23.60
CA GLU A 188 20.40 6.84 22.55
C GLU A 188 20.56 5.58 21.69
N HIS A 189 19.49 4.86 21.39
CA HIS A 189 19.60 3.63 20.59
C HIS A 189 19.64 3.91 19.08
N SER A 190 18.99 4.98 18.62
CA SER A 190 19.00 5.36 17.21
C SER A 190 20.25 6.18 16.89
N VAL A 191 20.97 5.81 15.83
CA VAL A 191 22.12 6.58 15.33
C VAL A 191 21.72 8.03 15.02
N THR A 192 20.56 8.25 14.39
CA THR A 192 20.06 9.60 14.10
C THR A 192 19.79 10.40 15.38
N LYS A 193 19.24 9.77 16.42
CA LYS A 193 19.02 10.44 17.72
C LYS A 193 20.35 10.73 18.43
N ARG A 194 21.34 9.84 18.37
CA ARG A 194 22.70 10.11 18.89
C ARG A 194 23.31 11.34 18.26
N VAL A 195 23.28 11.46 16.94
CA VAL A 195 23.81 12.63 16.23
C VAL A 195 23.06 13.90 16.67
N ALA A 196 21.73 13.85 16.74
CA ALA A 196 20.93 14.98 17.20
C ALA A 196 21.26 15.38 18.65
N ALA A 197 21.46 14.41 19.54
CA ALA A 197 21.81 14.65 20.95
C ALA A 197 23.23 15.22 21.09
N LEU A 198 24.20 14.73 20.31
CA LEU A 198 25.57 15.27 20.27
C LEU A 198 25.59 16.73 19.82
N ILE A 199 24.76 17.07 18.83
CA ILE A 199 24.58 18.45 18.36
C ILE A 199 23.87 19.31 19.41
N ALA A 200 22.82 18.79 20.06
CA ALA A 200 22.07 19.50 21.09
C ALA A 200 22.95 19.80 22.33
N ALA A 201 23.86 18.91 22.67
CA ALA A 201 24.85 19.08 23.72
C ALA A 201 26.01 20.02 23.33
N GLY A 202 26.08 20.46 22.06
CA GLY A 202 27.12 21.37 21.57
C GLY A 202 28.48 20.69 21.36
N HIS A 203 28.54 19.36 21.33
CA HIS A 203 29.78 18.60 21.11
C HIS A 203 30.16 18.51 19.63
N ILE A 204 29.17 18.64 18.75
CA ILE A 204 29.32 18.56 17.29
C ILE A 204 28.57 19.74 16.67
N GLU A 205 29.09 20.29 15.58
CA GLU A 205 28.49 21.41 14.89
C GLU A 205 27.12 21.06 14.27
N LYS A 206 26.24 22.06 14.13
CA LYS A 206 24.86 21.85 13.64
C LYS A 206 24.80 21.56 12.14
N ASP A 207 25.79 22.01 11.39
CA ASP A 207 25.87 21.85 9.93
C ASP A 207 26.12 20.39 9.49
N VAL A 208 26.50 19.54 10.44
CA VAL A 208 26.78 18.12 10.28
C VAL A 208 25.52 17.29 9.98
N MET A 209 24.36 17.68 10.52
CA MET A 209 23.12 16.89 10.41
C MET A 209 22.61 16.73 8.95
N PRO A 210 22.52 17.80 8.12
CA PRO A 210 22.15 17.65 6.71
C PRO A 210 23.01 16.65 5.95
N LEU A 211 24.33 16.66 6.14
CA LEU A 211 25.25 15.71 5.49
C LEU A 211 25.02 14.29 6.00
N PHE A 212 24.87 14.11 7.31
CA PHE A 212 24.57 12.79 7.91
C PHE A 212 23.30 12.17 7.32
N LEU A 213 22.20 12.94 7.24
CA LEU A 213 20.94 12.45 6.67
C LEU A 213 21.12 12.09 5.19
N LYS A 214 21.85 12.92 4.43
CA LYS A 214 22.13 12.66 3.03
C LYS A 214 22.90 11.36 2.81
N LEU A 215 23.96 11.13 3.60
CA LEU A 215 24.79 9.93 3.51
C LEU A 215 24.00 8.67 3.93
N ARG A 216 23.10 8.80 4.91
CA ARG A 216 22.16 7.73 5.30
C ARG A 216 21.23 7.36 4.15
N ASP A 217 20.69 8.36 3.46
CA ASP A 217 19.78 8.16 2.33
C ASP A 217 20.50 7.51 1.15
N ILE A 218 21.76 7.86 0.89
CA ILE A 218 22.61 7.20 -0.12
C ILE A 218 22.85 5.73 0.25
N ARG A 219 23.20 5.43 1.51
CA ARG A 219 23.37 4.05 1.99
C ARG A 219 22.07 3.26 1.85
N ASN A 220 20.93 3.85 2.20
CA ASN A 220 19.62 3.21 2.05
C ASN A 220 19.31 2.91 0.57
N GLN A 221 19.63 3.82 -0.34
CA GLN A 221 19.51 3.58 -1.78
C GLN A 221 20.40 2.41 -2.22
N ALA A 222 21.65 2.38 -1.75
CA ALA A 222 22.59 1.29 -2.03
C ALA A 222 22.17 -0.07 -1.42
N THR A 223 21.36 -0.12 -0.37
CA THR A 223 20.88 -1.40 0.17
C THR A 223 19.56 -1.87 -0.46
N HIS A 224 18.69 -0.95 -0.88
CA HIS A 224 17.33 -1.30 -1.32
C HIS A 224 17.16 -1.42 -2.84
N LEU A 225 18.09 -0.90 -3.63
CA LEU A 225 17.97 -0.85 -5.09
C LEU A 225 19.02 -1.75 -5.74
N SER A 226 18.77 -3.07 -5.79
CA SER A 226 19.69 -4.08 -6.32
C SER A 226 19.99 -3.94 -7.82
N GLU A 227 19.11 -3.28 -8.56
CA GLU A 227 19.05 -3.36 -10.02
C GLU A 227 19.87 -2.29 -10.78
N PHE A 228 20.45 -1.29 -10.09
CA PHE A 228 21.28 -0.28 -10.76
C PHE A 228 22.78 -0.45 -10.44
N SER A 229 23.64 -0.06 -11.37
CA SER A 229 25.09 -0.15 -11.17
C SER A 229 25.61 1.06 -10.39
N ILE A 230 26.34 0.80 -9.31
CA ILE A 230 27.09 1.85 -8.59
C ILE A 230 28.52 1.82 -9.13
N SER A 231 29.02 2.96 -9.58
CA SER A 231 30.41 3.08 -10.06
C SER A 231 31.41 3.00 -8.91
N VAL A 232 32.65 2.59 -9.20
CA VAL A 232 33.74 2.58 -8.20
C VAL A 232 34.02 4.02 -7.76
N GLU A 233 33.98 4.96 -8.71
CA GLU A 233 34.20 6.37 -8.52
C GLU A 233 33.18 6.97 -7.54
N ASP A 234 31.90 6.64 -7.67
CA ASP A 234 30.84 7.11 -6.75
C ASP A 234 31.02 6.54 -5.35
N ALA A 235 31.39 5.27 -5.23
CA ALA A 235 31.68 4.67 -3.94
C ALA A 235 32.88 5.35 -3.26
N LEU A 236 33.93 5.70 -4.01
CA LEU A 236 35.08 6.44 -3.47
C LEU A 236 34.73 7.90 -3.12
N ALA A 237 33.86 8.54 -3.89
CA ALA A 237 33.35 9.87 -3.54
C ALA A 237 32.51 9.82 -2.26
N TYR A 238 31.69 8.77 -2.09
CA TYR A 238 30.96 8.51 -0.86
C TYR A 238 31.92 8.29 0.32
N LEU A 239 32.98 7.50 0.13
CA LEU A 239 34.02 7.27 1.14
C LEU A 239 34.60 8.59 1.65
N ASP A 240 35.02 9.49 0.75
CA ASP A 240 35.60 10.78 1.15
C ASP A 240 34.61 11.59 2.01
N SER A 241 33.34 11.67 1.63
CA SER A 241 32.32 12.37 2.42
C SER A 241 32.06 11.72 3.79
N VAL A 242 32.04 10.39 3.85
CA VAL A 242 31.88 9.63 5.09
C VAL A 242 33.06 9.83 6.03
N LEU A 243 34.29 9.79 5.51
CA LEU A 243 35.50 9.99 6.32
C LEU A 243 35.57 11.41 6.88
N ARG A 244 35.26 12.42 6.07
CA ARG A 244 35.18 13.83 6.51
C ARG A 244 34.17 13.99 7.63
N LEU A 245 32.97 13.45 7.45
CA LEU A 245 31.94 13.48 8.49
C LEU A 245 32.37 12.71 9.75
N GLY A 246 32.94 11.52 9.58
CA GLY A 246 33.39 10.67 10.68
C GLY A 246 34.51 11.33 11.50
N ASN A 247 35.34 12.17 10.89
CA ASN A 247 36.37 12.93 11.60
C ASN A 247 35.81 13.91 12.61
N GLU A 248 34.67 14.55 12.34
CA GLU A 248 34.03 15.43 13.33
C GLU A 248 33.74 14.69 14.64
N PHE A 249 33.24 13.45 14.52
CA PHE A 249 32.95 12.61 15.68
C PHE A 249 34.21 12.06 16.35
N ARG A 250 35.21 11.65 15.56
CA ARG A 250 36.44 11.06 16.10
C ARG A 250 37.33 12.08 16.78
N TYR A 251 37.41 13.28 16.21
CA TYR A 251 38.10 14.40 16.84
C TYR A 251 37.53 14.63 18.24
N TYR A 252 36.20 14.76 18.36
CA TYR A 252 35.56 14.84 19.67
C TYR A 252 35.81 13.60 20.55
N ALA A 253 35.78 12.38 19.99
CA ALA A 253 35.94 11.15 20.77
C ALA A 253 37.36 10.94 21.33
N VAL A 254 38.39 11.45 20.63
CA VAL A 254 39.81 11.25 20.97
C VAL A 254 40.40 12.44 21.75
N ASP A 255 39.90 13.66 21.51
CA ASP A 255 40.37 14.83 22.25
C ASP A 255 40.20 14.64 23.77
N VAL A 256 41.17 15.10 24.55
CA VAL A 256 41.16 15.05 26.02
C VAL A 256 40.62 16.36 26.58
#